data_AF-A0A1X7A1K8-F1
#
_entry.id   AF-A0A1X7A1K8-F1
#
_cell.length_a   1.000
_cell.length_b   1.000
_cell.length_c   1.000
_cell.angle_alpha   90.00
_cell.angle_beta   90.00
_cell.angle_gamma   90.00
#
_symmetry.space_group_name_H-M   'P 1'
#
loop_
_entity.id
_entity.type
_entity.pdbx_description
1 polymer ?
#
loop_
_entity_poly.entity_id
_entity_poly.type
_entity_poly.pdbx_seq_one_letter_code
_entity_poly.pdbx_strand_id
1 'polypeptide(L)'
;MTIPSPENVAVVFKTAPPAVNTRLMQIRDLIFEAASSTDTGPLTETLKWGQPAYLPAKRAGTTLRLGWNDAKCILYVHCQTDLVARWRTLYAEHFQFEGNRAAHLPAATPLPTDALQHMAEMALTYHRQKSRSAAS
;
A
#
# COMPACT_ATOMS: atom_id res chain seq x y z
N MET A 1 -15.71 -7.53 -4.30
CA MET A 1 -15.29 -8.87 -4.75
C MET A 1 -14.13 -9.30 -3.87
N THR A 2 -14.19 -10.46 -3.21
CA THR A 2 -13.07 -10.93 -2.37
C THR A 2 -12.02 -11.58 -3.28
N ILE A 3 -10.88 -10.94 -3.46
CA ILE A 3 -9.75 -11.52 -4.21
C ILE A 3 -9.04 -12.48 -3.27
N PRO A 4 -8.96 -13.80 -3.54
CA PRO A 4 -8.25 -14.72 -2.67
C PRO A 4 -6.73 -14.44 -2.70
N SER A 5 -6.10 -14.36 -1.53
CA SER A 5 -4.64 -14.27 -1.44
C SER A 5 -3.97 -15.61 -1.78
N PRO A 6 -2.76 -15.61 -2.35
CA PRO A 6 -1.92 -16.81 -2.43
C PRO A 6 -1.74 -17.45 -1.04
N GLU A 7 -1.65 -18.78 -0.98
CA GLU A 7 -1.62 -19.53 0.29
C GLU A 7 -0.51 -19.05 1.23
N ASN A 8 0.71 -18.91 0.71
CA ASN A 8 1.85 -18.42 1.48
C ASN A 8 1.61 -17.01 2.04
N VAL A 9 0.95 -16.12 1.29
CA VAL A 9 0.61 -14.77 1.75
C VAL A 9 -0.50 -14.82 2.81
N ALA A 10 -1.52 -15.64 2.61
CA ALA A 10 -2.61 -15.83 3.56
C ALA A 10 -2.10 -16.35 4.92
N VAL A 11 -1.12 -17.26 4.93
CA VAL A 11 -0.47 -17.73 6.15
C VAL A 11 0.21 -16.60 6.90
N VAL A 12 0.94 -15.71 6.22
CA VAL A 12 1.60 -14.58 6.90
C VAL A 12 0.56 -13.65 7.53
N PHE A 13 -0.54 -13.34 6.85
CA PHE A 13 -1.60 -12.52 7.42
C PHE A 13 -2.17 -13.10 8.72
N LYS A 14 -2.29 -14.43 8.84
CA LYS A 14 -2.77 -15.11 10.06
C LYS A 14 -1.86 -14.96 11.26
N THR A 15 -0.62 -14.50 11.08
CA THR A 15 0.31 -14.23 12.19
C THR A 15 0.08 -12.87 12.85
N ALA A 16 -0.69 -11.98 12.21
CA ALA A 16 -1.07 -10.70 12.78
C ALA A 16 -2.11 -10.86 13.91
N PRO A 17 -2.09 -10.01 14.95
CA PRO A 17 -3.17 -9.95 15.93
C PRO A 17 -4.53 -9.71 15.23
N PRO A 18 -5.65 -10.25 15.76
CA PRO A 18 -6.94 -10.22 15.07
C PRO A 18 -7.38 -8.82 14.60
N ALA A 19 -7.28 -7.80 15.46
CA ALA A 19 -7.66 -6.43 15.11
C ALA A 19 -6.78 -5.84 14.00
N VAL A 20 -5.49 -6.15 14.02
CA VAL A 20 -4.52 -5.73 13.00
C VAL A 20 -4.77 -6.49 11.70
N ASN A 21 -5.09 -7.78 11.76
CA ASN A 21 -5.44 -8.58 10.59
C ASN A 21 -6.66 -8.01 9.86
N THR A 22 -7.72 -7.66 10.59
CA THR A 22 -8.89 -6.99 10.00
C THR A 22 -8.49 -5.71 9.26
N ARG A 23 -7.63 -4.88 9.87
CA ARG A 23 -7.12 -3.67 9.23
C ARG A 23 -6.26 -3.97 8.01
N LEU A 24 -5.41 -4.99 8.05
CA LEU A 24 -4.58 -5.40 6.91
C LEU A 24 -5.44 -5.83 5.72
N MET A 25 -6.55 -6.54 5.96
CA MET A 25 -7.48 -6.93 4.90
C MET A 25 -8.17 -5.71 4.27
N GLN A 26 -8.60 -4.74 5.08
CA GLN A 26 -9.14 -3.47 4.56
C GLN A 26 -8.13 -2.71 3.70
N ILE A 27 -6.87 -2.61 4.15
CA ILE A 27 -5.81 -1.95 3.39
C ILE A 27 -5.54 -2.71 2.08
N ARG A 28 -5.50 -4.04 2.13
CA ARG A 28 -5.32 -4.88 0.95
C ARG A 28 -6.41 -4.63 -0.09
N ASP A 29 -7.67 -4.61 0.33
CA ASP A 29 -8.79 -4.37 -0.60
C ASP A 29 -8.67 -3.00 -1.27
N LEU A 30 -8.33 -1.94 -0.51
CA LEU A 30 -8.11 -0.59 -1.06
C LEU A 30 -6.93 -0.53 -2.05
N ILE A 31 -5.88 -1.35 -1.86
CA ILE A 31 -4.77 -1.45 -2.82
C ILE A 31 -5.24 -2.05 -4.14
N PHE A 32 -6.09 -3.08 -4.10
CA PHE A 32 -6.65 -3.68 -5.31
C PHE A 32 -7.66 -2.77 -6.00
N GLU A 33 -8.49 -2.05 -5.23
CA GLU A 33 -9.40 -1.02 -5.75
C GLU A 33 -8.62 0.09 -6.47
N ALA A 34 -7.57 0.62 -5.83
CA ALA A 34 -6.67 1.59 -6.44
C ALA A 34 -6.07 1.09 -7.76
N ALA A 35 -5.67 -0.19 -7.82
CA ALA A 35 -5.14 -0.78 -9.04
C ALA A 35 -6.17 -0.90 -10.17
N SER A 36 -7.42 -1.18 -9.81
CA SER A 36 -8.54 -1.19 -10.74
C SER A 36 -8.83 0.22 -11.26
N SER A 37 -8.90 1.22 -10.37
CA SER A 37 -9.18 2.62 -10.71
C SER A 37 -8.13 3.25 -11.63
N THR A 38 -6.89 2.76 -11.57
CA THR A 38 -5.75 3.34 -12.31
C THR A 38 -5.27 2.50 -13.49
N ASP A 39 -5.95 1.39 -13.80
CA ASP A 39 -5.54 0.44 -14.85
C ASP A 39 -4.07 -0.01 -14.68
N THR A 40 -3.68 -0.32 -13.43
CA THR A 40 -2.33 -0.84 -13.10
C THR A 40 -2.35 -2.32 -12.76
N GLY A 41 -3.54 -2.92 -12.80
CA GLY A 41 -3.74 -4.36 -12.63
C GLY A 41 -3.32 -5.19 -13.85
N PRO A 42 -3.32 -6.53 -13.72
CA PRO A 42 -3.46 -7.26 -12.46
C PRO A 42 -2.23 -7.04 -11.56
N LEU A 43 -2.46 -6.88 -10.24
CA LEU A 43 -1.35 -6.83 -9.29
C LEU A 43 -0.81 -8.25 -9.05
N THR A 44 0.51 -8.38 -8.96
CA THR A 44 1.12 -9.59 -8.42
C THR A 44 1.20 -9.47 -6.91
N GLU A 45 0.43 -10.27 -6.19
CA GLU A 45 0.51 -10.43 -4.73
C GLU A 45 1.53 -11.53 -4.40
N THR A 46 2.55 -11.20 -3.60
CA THR A 46 3.63 -12.12 -3.23
C THR A 46 4.23 -11.76 -1.88
N LEU A 47 5.26 -12.49 -1.44
CA LEU A 47 6.05 -12.14 -0.26
C LEU A 47 7.39 -11.53 -0.67
N LYS A 48 7.74 -10.39 -0.07
CA LYS A 48 9.09 -9.83 -0.11
C LYS A 48 9.55 -9.59 1.31
N TRP A 49 10.69 -10.17 1.69
CA TRP A 49 11.21 -10.11 3.06
C TRP A 49 10.20 -10.60 4.12
N GLY A 50 9.44 -11.65 3.79
CA GLY A 50 8.39 -12.19 4.65
C GLY A 50 7.13 -11.33 4.76
N GLN A 51 7.04 -10.22 4.02
CA GLN A 51 5.91 -9.29 4.07
C GLN A 51 5.07 -9.38 2.79
N PRO A 52 3.73 -9.30 2.89
CA PRO A 52 2.85 -9.15 1.72
C PRO A 52 3.27 -7.95 0.87
N ALA A 53 3.40 -8.19 -0.43
CA ALA A 53 3.88 -7.23 -1.42
C ALA A 53 2.97 -7.24 -2.64
N TYR A 54 2.70 -6.05 -3.17
CA TYR A 54 1.80 -5.81 -4.29
C TYR A 54 2.56 -5.09 -5.40
N LEU A 55 2.75 -5.79 -6.51
CA LEU A 55 3.52 -5.28 -7.65
C LEU A 55 2.56 -4.95 -8.79
N PRO A 56 2.54 -3.70 -9.30
CA PRO A 56 1.76 -3.36 -10.49
C PRO A 56 2.34 -4.03 -11.74
N ALA A 57 1.48 -4.31 -12.71
CA ALA A 57 1.90 -4.81 -14.01
C ALA A 57 2.71 -3.75 -14.78
N LYS A 58 3.59 -4.21 -15.69
CA LYS A 58 4.22 -3.37 -16.73
C LYS A 58 4.98 -2.12 -16.23
N ARG A 59 5.67 -2.18 -15.09
CA ARG A 59 6.42 -1.04 -14.49
C ARG A 59 5.60 0.26 -14.37
N ALA A 60 4.27 0.16 -14.24
CA ALA A 60 3.39 1.33 -14.17
C ALA A 60 3.65 2.21 -12.93
N GLY A 61 4.10 1.58 -11.84
CA GLY A 61 4.45 2.24 -10.60
C GLY A 61 5.33 1.38 -9.70
N THR A 62 5.34 1.71 -8.42
CA THR A 62 6.22 1.06 -7.43
C THR A 62 5.51 -0.04 -6.65
N THR A 63 6.30 -0.91 -6.03
CA THR A 63 5.78 -1.98 -5.15
C THR A 63 5.29 -1.37 -3.83
N LEU A 64 4.08 -1.74 -3.43
CA LEU A 64 3.58 -1.53 -2.07
C LEU A 64 3.86 -2.78 -1.24
N ARG A 65 4.20 -2.63 0.05
CA ARG A 65 4.27 -3.77 0.99
C ARG A 65 3.54 -3.45 2.27
N LEU A 66 3.03 -4.49 2.92
CA LEU A 66 2.38 -4.39 4.22
C LEU A 66 3.23 -5.07 5.29
N GLY A 67 3.52 -4.33 6.36
CA GLY A 67 3.99 -4.89 7.62
C GLY A 67 3.05 -4.49 8.74
N TRP A 68 3.34 -4.96 9.94
CA TRP A 68 2.55 -4.63 11.13
C TRP A 68 3.35 -4.89 12.41
N ASN A 69 2.81 -4.39 13.50
CA ASN A 69 3.13 -4.79 14.87
C ASN A 69 1.82 -4.99 15.65
N ASP A 70 1.89 -5.07 16.98
CA ASP A 70 0.72 -5.37 17.81
C ASP A 70 -0.43 -4.34 17.73
N ALA A 71 -0.14 -3.11 17.30
CA ALA A 71 -1.10 -1.99 17.37
C ALA A 71 -1.38 -1.31 16.03
N LYS A 72 -0.52 -1.48 15.02
CA LYS A 72 -0.63 -0.75 13.75
C LYS A 72 -0.16 -1.56 12.55
N CYS A 73 -0.74 -1.21 11.41
CA CYS A 73 -0.27 -1.63 10.10
C CYS A 73 0.74 -0.60 9.58
N ILE A 74 1.64 -1.04 8.72
CA ILE A 74 2.68 -0.22 8.11
C ILE A 74 2.63 -0.45 6.61
N LEU A 75 2.36 0.62 5.85
CA LEU A 75 2.43 0.61 4.40
C LEU A 75 3.81 1.09 3.97
N TYR A 76 4.55 0.22 3.29
CA TYR A 76 5.88 0.54 2.78
C TYR A 76 5.86 0.81 1.28
N VAL A 77 6.70 1.75 0.86
CA VAL A 77 7.04 2.04 -0.54
C VAL A 77 8.55 2.04 -0.75
N HIS A 78 8.96 2.07 -2.01
CA HIS A 78 10.37 2.14 -2.38
C HIS A 78 10.99 3.48 -1.91
N CYS A 79 12.09 3.41 -1.15
CA CYS A 79 12.68 4.57 -0.47
C CYS A 79 13.29 5.63 -1.41
N GLN A 80 13.56 5.28 -2.66
CA GLN A 80 14.05 6.22 -3.69
C GLN A 80 12.90 6.97 -4.41
N THR A 81 11.67 6.89 -3.89
CA THR A 81 10.53 7.67 -4.37
C THR A 81 10.30 8.89 -3.49
N ASP A 82 9.64 9.91 -4.02
CA ASP A 82 9.18 11.08 -3.25
C ASP A 82 7.80 10.85 -2.62
N LEU A 83 7.22 9.64 -2.74
CA LEU A 83 5.85 9.33 -2.36
C LEU A 83 5.55 9.68 -0.91
N VAL A 84 6.43 9.32 0.02
CA VAL A 84 6.20 9.62 1.44
C VAL A 84 6.25 11.13 1.72
N ALA A 85 7.06 11.90 0.99
CA ALA A 85 7.06 13.35 1.10
C ALA A 85 5.72 13.92 0.59
N ARG A 86 5.24 13.46 -0.55
CA ARG A 86 3.93 13.85 -1.11
C ARG A 86 2.77 13.46 -0.18
N TRP A 87 2.78 12.24 0.36
CA TRP A 87 1.78 11.78 1.32
C TRP A 87 1.78 12.60 2.59
N ARG A 88 2.96 12.97 3.10
CA ARG A 88 3.07 13.83 4.28
C ARG A 88 2.43 15.19 4.05
N THR A 89 2.62 15.79 2.88
CA THR A 89 1.98 17.07 2.54
C THR A 89 0.46 16.96 2.49
N LEU A 90 -0.07 15.85 1.97
CA LEU A 90 -1.51 15.68 1.77
C LEU A 90 -2.24 15.14 3.01
N TYR A 91 -1.59 14.29 3.80
CA TYR A 91 -2.26 13.42 4.77
C TYR A 91 -1.56 13.33 6.13
N ALA A 92 -0.73 14.31 6.50
CA ALA A 92 -0.11 14.34 7.83
C ALA A 92 -1.11 14.43 8.99
N GLU A 93 -2.33 14.91 8.72
CA GLU A 93 -3.43 14.91 9.71
C GLU A 93 -4.06 13.51 9.90
N HIS A 94 -3.89 12.61 8.94
CA HIS A 94 -4.50 11.28 8.93
C HIS A 94 -3.52 10.17 9.32
N PHE A 95 -2.26 10.28 8.91
CA PHE A 95 -1.26 9.22 9.07
C PHE A 95 0.08 9.77 9.56
N GLN A 96 0.82 8.90 10.26
CA GLN A 96 2.21 9.17 10.62
C GLN A 96 3.15 8.58 9.57
N PHE A 97 4.20 9.31 9.23
CA PHE A 97 5.16 8.92 8.19
C PHE A 97 6.56 8.76 8.74
N GLU A 98 7.21 7.64 8.43
CA GLU A 98 8.57 7.33 8.87
C GLU A 98 9.56 7.44 7.71
N GLY A 99 10.48 8.41 7.82
CA GLY A 99 11.49 8.69 6.81
C GLY A 99 10.88 8.90 5.43
N ASN A 100 11.39 8.16 4.44
CA ASN A 100 10.94 8.19 3.05
C ASN A 100 10.35 6.85 2.57
N ARG A 101 10.01 5.94 3.50
CA ARG A 101 9.66 4.56 3.14
C ARG A 101 8.34 4.04 3.69
N ALA A 102 7.76 4.67 4.71
CA ALA A 102 6.62 4.08 5.42
C ALA A 102 5.56 5.09 5.86
N ALA A 103 4.30 4.64 5.82
CA ALA A 103 3.16 5.25 6.49
C ALA A 103 2.61 4.28 7.55
N HIS A 104 2.30 4.79 8.73
CA HIS A 104 1.79 4.04 9.87
C HIS A 104 0.27 4.24 9.98
N LEU A 105 -0.48 3.14 9.97
CA LEU A 105 -1.94 3.12 9.99
C LEU A 105 -2.41 2.46 11.30
N PRO A 106 -2.98 3.23 12.25
CA PRO A 106 -3.45 2.69 13.52
C PRO A 106 -4.56 1.64 13.31
N ALA A 107 -4.51 0.51 14.00
CA ALA A 107 -5.53 -0.53 13.83
C ALA A 107 -6.86 -0.20 14.53
N ALA A 108 -6.84 0.65 15.55
CA ALA A 108 -7.99 0.92 16.42
C ALA A 108 -8.82 2.17 16.04
N THR A 109 -8.33 3.04 15.17
CA THR A 109 -9.05 4.26 14.74
C THR A 109 -9.71 4.05 13.39
N PRO A 110 -10.81 4.76 13.05
CA PRO A 110 -11.37 4.74 11.71
C PRO A 110 -10.29 4.95 10.65
N LEU A 111 -10.33 4.16 9.58
CA LEU A 111 -9.38 4.25 8.48
C LEU A 111 -9.86 5.33 7.50
N PRO A 112 -9.05 6.37 7.21
CA PRO A 112 -9.33 7.31 6.13
C PRO A 112 -9.18 6.60 4.77
N THR A 113 -10.25 5.94 4.31
CA THR A 113 -10.23 5.06 3.12
C THR A 113 -9.84 5.81 1.86
N ASP A 114 -10.39 6.99 1.64
CA ASP A 114 -10.15 7.80 0.44
C ASP A 114 -8.69 8.25 0.36
N ALA A 115 -8.13 8.69 1.49
CA ALA A 115 -6.73 9.08 1.59
C ALA A 115 -5.81 7.89 1.30
N LEU A 116 -6.09 6.72 1.88
CA LEU A 116 -5.30 5.51 1.66
C LEU A 116 -5.40 4.99 0.22
N GLN A 117 -6.61 4.99 -0.37
CA GLN A 117 -6.79 4.61 -1.76
C GLN A 117 -5.97 5.53 -2.66
N HIS A 118 -6.06 6.85 -2.48
CA HIS A 118 -5.27 7.79 -3.27
C HIS A 118 -3.76 7.62 -3.03
N MET A 119 -3.31 7.32 -1.81
CA MET A 119 -1.92 6.96 -1.55
C MET A 119 -1.48 5.75 -2.38
N ALA A 120 -2.30 4.70 -2.44
CA ALA A 120 -2.04 3.51 -3.23
C ALA A 120 -2.04 3.81 -4.73
N GLU A 121 -2.99 4.59 -5.25
CA GLU A 121 -3.06 5.02 -6.65
C GLU A 121 -1.79 5.76 -7.09
N MET A 122 -1.31 6.70 -6.25
CA MET A 122 -0.07 7.42 -6.53
C MET A 122 1.14 6.48 -6.57
N ALA A 123 1.21 5.50 -5.69
CA ALA A 123 2.29 4.52 -5.70
C ALA A 123 2.24 3.63 -6.95
N LEU A 124 1.06 3.12 -7.30
CA LEU A 124 0.85 2.19 -8.40
C LEU A 124 0.99 2.85 -9.79
N THR A 125 0.88 4.17 -9.86
CA THR A 125 1.08 4.97 -11.11
C THR A 125 2.37 5.78 -11.13
N TYR A 126 3.22 5.67 -10.11
CA TYR A 126 4.40 6.51 -9.91
C TYR A 126 5.29 6.67 -11.15
N HIS A 127 5.58 5.57 -11.86
CA HIS A 127 6.46 5.61 -13.03
C HIS A 127 5.77 6.18 -14.27
N ARG A 128 4.46 5.92 -14.47
CA ARG A 128 3.66 6.56 -15.54
C ARG A 128 3.62 8.08 -15.37
N GLN A 129 3.44 8.55 -14.13
CA GLN A 129 3.44 9.99 -13.85
C GLN A 129 4.82 10.59 -14.11
N LYS A 130 5.88 9.95 -13.62
CA LYS A 130 7.26 10.41 -13.82
C LYS A 130 7.65 10.48 -15.30
N SER A 131 7.26 9.50 -16.12
CA SER A 131 7.52 9.55 -17.58
C SER A 131 6.74 10.67 -18.27
N ARG A 132 5.50 10.94 -17.83
CA ARG A 132 4.69 12.01 -18.41
C ARG A 132 5.26 13.39 -18.08
N SER A 133 5.69 13.63 -16.84
CA SER A 133 6.31 14.89 -16.42
C SER A 133 7.68 15.14 -17.06
N ALA A 134 8.41 14.10 -17.47
CA ALA A 134 9.67 14.24 -18.21
C ALA A 134 9.48 14.50 -19.71
N ALA A 135 8.27 14.27 -20.23
CA ALA A 135 7.89 14.50 -21.62
C ALA A 135 7.09 15.81 -21.81
N SER A 136 6.97 16.63 -20.75
CA SER A 136 6.31 17.94 -20.72
C SER A 136 7.37 19.04 -20.66
#